data_AF-A0A0D3VC84-F1
#
_entry.id   AF-A0A0D3VC84-F1
#
_cell.length_a   1.000
_cell.length_b   1.000
_cell.length_c   1.000
_cell.angle_alpha   90.00
_cell.angle_beta   90.00
_cell.angle_gamma   90.00
#
_symmetry.space_group_name_H-M   'P 1'
#
loop_
_entity.id
_entity.type
_entity.pdbx_description
1 polymer ?
#
loop_
_entity_poly.entity_id
_entity_poly.type
_entity_poly.pdbx_seq_one_letter_code
_entity_poly.pdbx_strand_id
1 'polypeptide(L)'
;MEQQRIFGDFHTILSEGHVWKIGGFPLPDGTFWEYREPDAVVIVRNGILYVRAPLSRQHNQIQILDNAKHMYYSVDSVEVPEEGEVSFELQIRARSQNTTPGDLYDGYVSLNLLDFTTGAALDFFAGNDKYASVFGILPFPGVEVPPSDKTRYFCIFKEDTNFKPREFNTYKITYNRANDEAVFYLNGVEIRREQNIPMKLNQFTIALGIMTEKDLSPQGSVSVHGQTVIAEWSPVTVTTTGN
;
A
#
# COMPACT_ATOMS: atom_id res chain seq x y z
N MET A 1 -16.68 20.11 -9.38
CA MET A 1 -17.33 18.96 -10.06
C MET A 1 -16.85 17.63 -9.44
N GLU A 2 -17.72 16.63 -9.26
CA GLU A 2 -17.35 15.29 -8.77
C GLU A 2 -17.07 14.35 -9.94
N GLN A 3 -15.97 13.60 -9.87
CA GLN A 3 -15.61 12.56 -10.84
C GLN A 3 -15.29 11.25 -10.12
N GLN A 4 -15.73 10.14 -10.71
CA GLN A 4 -15.46 8.80 -10.19
C GLN A 4 -14.73 7.95 -11.23
N ARG A 5 -13.65 7.28 -10.81
CA ARG A 5 -12.89 6.32 -11.59
C ARG A 5 -12.79 5.01 -10.82
N ILE A 6 -12.74 3.88 -11.53
CA ILE A 6 -12.55 2.56 -10.92
C ILE A 6 -11.22 1.99 -11.41
N PHE A 7 -10.30 1.75 -10.48
CA PHE A 7 -9.07 1.00 -10.71
C PHE A 7 -9.33 -0.45 -10.36
N GLY A 8 -9.63 -1.25 -11.37
CA GLY A 8 -9.90 -2.66 -11.25
C GLY A 8 -9.34 -3.37 -12.46
N ASP A 9 -10.23 -3.96 -13.25
CA ASP A 9 -9.82 -4.63 -14.48
C ASP A 9 -8.79 -5.75 -14.27
N PHE A 10 -8.89 -6.44 -13.14
CA PHE A 10 -7.92 -7.46 -12.76
C PHE A 10 -7.83 -8.61 -13.78
N HIS A 11 -8.78 -8.76 -14.70
CA HIS A 11 -8.66 -9.75 -15.77
C HIS A 11 -7.43 -9.50 -16.68
N THR A 12 -6.88 -8.28 -16.68
CA THR A 12 -5.62 -7.92 -17.35
C THR A 12 -4.43 -7.86 -16.39
N ILE A 13 -4.51 -8.37 -15.16
CA ILE A 13 -3.45 -8.26 -14.14
C ILE A 13 -2.12 -8.88 -14.59
N LEU A 14 -2.17 -9.83 -15.53
CA LEU A 14 -1.00 -10.48 -16.14
C LEU A 14 -0.55 -9.79 -17.45
N SER A 15 -1.38 -8.91 -18.00
CA SER A 15 -1.05 -8.05 -19.14
C SER A 15 -0.40 -6.77 -18.61
N GLU A 16 0.84 -6.92 -18.14
CA GLU A 16 1.56 -5.84 -17.45
C GLU A 16 1.61 -4.56 -18.28
N GLY A 17 1.32 -3.44 -17.62
CA GLY A 17 1.30 -2.12 -18.26
C GLY A 17 -0.04 -1.72 -18.86
N HIS A 18 -1.10 -2.53 -18.73
CA HIS A 18 -2.45 -2.11 -19.12
C HIS A 18 -3.10 -1.21 -18.06
N VAL A 19 -3.61 -1.79 -16.96
CA VAL A 19 -4.13 -1.05 -15.79
C VAL A 19 -3.19 -1.20 -14.60
N TRP A 20 -2.55 -2.36 -14.49
CA TRP A 20 -1.62 -2.72 -13.43
C TRP A 20 -0.29 -3.18 -14.03
N LYS A 21 0.78 -2.98 -13.27
CA LYS A 21 2.11 -3.54 -13.52
C LYS A 21 2.67 -4.05 -12.21
N ILE A 22 3.66 -4.94 -12.26
CA ILE A 22 4.38 -5.31 -11.05
C ILE A 22 5.14 -4.09 -10.52
N GLY A 23 4.98 -3.85 -9.22
CA GLY A 23 5.66 -2.79 -8.50
C GLY A 23 7.12 -3.13 -8.28
N GLY A 24 7.92 -2.11 -7.99
CA GLY A 24 9.35 -2.26 -7.83
C GLY A 24 10.08 -0.94 -7.92
N PHE A 25 11.42 -1.01 -7.87
CA PHE A 25 12.28 0.16 -7.97
C PHE A 25 13.51 -0.11 -8.85
N PRO A 26 13.97 0.90 -9.60
CA PRO A 26 15.28 0.83 -10.25
C PRO A 26 16.38 0.84 -9.18
N LEU A 27 17.44 0.07 -9.42
CA LEU A 27 18.61 -0.02 -8.56
C LEU A 27 19.79 0.79 -9.13
N PRO A 28 20.74 1.22 -8.28
CA PRO A 28 21.91 2.00 -8.73
C PRO A 28 22.80 1.27 -9.76
N ASP A 29 22.74 -0.06 -9.80
CA ASP A 29 23.48 -0.90 -10.75
C ASP A 29 22.79 -1.01 -12.13
N GLY A 30 21.66 -0.32 -12.32
CA GLY A 30 20.87 -0.33 -13.55
C GLY A 30 19.89 -1.49 -13.67
N THR A 31 19.85 -2.41 -12.70
CA THR A 31 18.83 -3.46 -12.64
C THR A 31 17.53 -2.93 -12.04
N PHE A 32 16.46 -3.73 -12.09
CA PHE A 32 15.16 -3.39 -11.51
C PHE A 32 14.75 -4.44 -10.49
N TRP A 33 14.47 -4.00 -9.26
CA TRP A 33 13.92 -4.86 -8.22
C TRP A 33 12.41 -4.91 -8.33
N GLU A 34 11.89 -6.01 -8.85
CA GLU A 34 10.44 -6.27 -8.86
C GLU A 34 9.97 -6.79 -7.50
N TYR A 35 8.75 -6.45 -7.09
CA TYR A 35 8.05 -7.10 -5.99
C TYR A 35 7.19 -8.23 -6.55
N ARG A 36 7.84 -9.35 -6.86
CA ARG A 36 7.19 -10.53 -7.45
C ARG A 36 7.61 -11.80 -6.73
N GLU A 37 6.76 -12.28 -5.83
CA GLU A 37 6.89 -13.65 -5.31
C GLU A 37 6.75 -14.66 -6.47
N PRO A 38 7.73 -15.56 -6.66
CA PRO A 38 7.78 -16.45 -7.82
C PRO A 38 6.68 -17.51 -7.80
N ASP A 39 6.30 -17.98 -6.61
CA ASP A 39 5.29 -19.04 -6.43
C ASP A 39 3.91 -18.47 -6.04
N ALA A 40 3.67 -17.18 -6.34
CA ALA A 40 2.38 -16.55 -6.11
C ALA A 40 1.31 -17.14 -7.05
N VAL A 41 0.20 -17.58 -6.47
CA VAL A 41 -0.98 -18.06 -7.21
C VAL A 41 -1.97 -16.91 -7.33
N VAL A 42 -2.16 -16.43 -8.56
CA VAL A 42 -3.06 -15.31 -8.89
C VAL A 42 -4.35 -15.86 -9.50
N ILE A 43 -5.49 -15.46 -8.96
CA ILE A 43 -6.83 -15.83 -9.44
C ILE A 43 -7.67 -14.57 -9.53
N VAL A 44 -8.37 -14.39 -10.65
CA VAL A 44 -9.33 -13.30 -10.83
C VAL A 44 -10.71 -13.91 -11.00
N ARG A 45 -11.63 -13.56 -10.10
CA ARG A 45 -13.01 -14.07 -10.16
C ARG A 45 -13.97 -13.03 -9.60
N ASN A 46 -15.10 -12.84 -10.27
CA ASN A 46 -16.16 -11.91 -9.85
C ASN A 46 -15.63 -10.49 -9.56
N GLY A 47 -14.65 -10.02 -10.35
CA GLY A 47 -14.02 -8.71 -10.15
C GLY A 47 -13.07 -8.60 -8.94
N ILE A 48 -12.81 -9.69 -8.22
CA ILE A 48 -11.85 -9.74 -7.11
C ILE A 48 -10.51 -10.29 -7.60
N LEU A 49 -9.42 -9.60 -7.23
CA LEU A 49 -8.07 -10.12 -7.34
C LEU A 49 -7.74 -10.93 -6.11
N TYR A 50 -7.50 -12.23 -6.28
CA TYR A 50 -7.00 -13.14 -5.25
C TYR A 50 -5.53 -13.45 -5.53
N VAL A 51 -4.68 -13.34 -4.51
CA VAL A 51 -3.27 -13.75 -4.57
C VAL A 51 -2.93 -14.55 -3.34
N ARG A 52 -2.41 -15.77 -3.51
CA ARG A 52 -1.78 -16.55 -2.44
C ARG A 52 -0.28 -16.62 -2.69
N ALA A 53 0.52 -16.05 -1.80
CA ALA A 53 1.96 -16.00 -1.91
C ALA A 53 2.63 -16.69 -0.71
N PRO A 54 3.24 -17.88 -0.91
CA PRO A 54 4.30 -18.35 -0.02
C PRO A 54 5.45 -17.35 -0.09
N LEU A 55 5.88 -16.82 1.05
CA LEU A 55 6.90 -15.77 1.05
C LEU A 55 8.28 -16.39 0.87
N SER A 56 9.05 -15.82 -0.05
CA SER A 56 10.42 -16.24 -0.37
C SER A 56 11.32 -15.06 -0.73
N ARG A 57 10.72 -13.93 -1.14
CA ARG A 57 11.42 -12.75 -1.61
C ARG A 57 11.96 -11.94 -0.44
N GLN A 58 13.23 -11.57 -0.51
CA GLN A 58 13.89 -10.79 0.54
C GLN A 58 15.06 -9.99 -0.03
N HIS A 59 15.40 -8.90 0.64
CA HIS A 59 16.49 -8.02 0.27
C HIS A 59 17.36 -7.68 1.49
N ASN A 60 18.61 -8.11 1.50
CA ASN A 60 19.42 -8.12 2.73
C ASN A 60 20.01 -6.75 3.14
N GLN A 61 19.86 -5.71 2.32
CA GLN A 61 20.61 -4.46 2.50
C GLN A 61 19.77 -3.18 2.49
N ILE A 62 18.55 -3.24 1.96
CA ILE A 62 17.72 -2.05 1.73
C ILE A 62 16.30 -2.40 2.20
N GLN A 63 15.88 -1.80 3.31
CA GLN A 63 14.63 -2.13 4.01
C GLN A 63 13.41 -2.07 3.08
N ILE A 64 13.28 -0.99 2.30
CA ILE A 64 12.11 -0.79 1.44
C ILE A 64 11.99 -1.85 0.34
N LEU A 65 13.12 -2.43 -0.08
CA LEU A 65 13.15 -3.51 -1.07
C LEU A 65 12.85 -4.86 -0.43
N ASP A 66 13.09 -5.01 0.88
CA ASP A 66 12.73 -6.20 1.65
C ASP A 66 11.25 -6.22 2.00
N ASN A 67 10.65 -5.07 2.31
CA ASN A 67 9.30 -5.01 2.87
C ASN A 67 8.24 -5.64 1.95
N ALA A 68 8.17 -5.21 0.69
CA ALA A 68 7.21 -5.74 -0.27
C ALA A 68 7.69 -7.06 -0.87
N LYS A 69 6.76 -8.01 -0.95
CA LYS A 69 7.01 -9.37 -1.45
C LYS A 69 6.39 -9.56 -2.82
N HIS A 70 5.11 -9.21 -2.92
CA HIS A 70 4.34 -9.25 -4.16
C HIS A 70 3.48 -8.00 -4.23
N MET A 71 3.66 -7.14 -5.22
CA MET A 71 2.94 -5.86 -5.26
C MET A 71 2.62 -5.44 -6.68
N TYR A 72 1.42 -4.92 -6.88
CA TYR A 72 1.00 -4.30 -8.14
C TYR A 72 0.91 -2.79 -7.96
N TYR A 73 1.40 -2.03 -8.95
CA TYR A 73 1.18 -0.59 -9.07
C TYR A 73 0.14 -0.32 -10.16
N SER A 74 -0.71 0.68 -9.95
CA SER A 74 -1.49 1.26 -11.03
C SER A 74 -0.56 1.83 -12.08
N VAL A 75 -0.92 1.67 -13.35
CA VAL A 75 -0.17 2.25 -14.47
C VAL A 75 -0.33 3.76 -14.46
N ASP A 76 -1.58 4.22 -14.33
CA ASP A 76 -1.92 5.63 -14.16
C ASP A 76 -1.79 6.05 -12.70
N SER A 77 -1.29 7.27 -12.49
CA SER A 77 -1.45 7.97 -11.22
C SER A 77 -2.82 8.66 -11.14
N VAL A 78 -3.23 8.95 -9.91
CA VAL A 78 -4.39 9.79 -9.61
C VAL A 78 -3.89 11.14 -9.13
N GLU A 79 -4.10 12.18 -9.93
CA GLU A 79 -3.81 13.56 -9.54
C GLU A 79 -4.76 14.02 -8.43
N VAL A 80 -4.22 14.77 -7.48
CA VAL A 80 -5.00 15.40 -6.42
C VAL A 80 -5.38 16.82 -6.84
N PRO A 81 -6.67 17.19 -6.88
CA PRO A 81 -7.08 18.55 -7.23
C PRO A 81 -6.49 19.59 -6.28
N GLU A 82 -6.09 20.75 -6.81
CA GLU A 82 -5.41 21.77 -5.99
C GLU A 82 -6.27 22.30 -4.85
N GLU A 83 -7.53 22.60 -5.17
CA GLU A 83 -8.57 23.04 -4.24
C GLU A 83 -9.62 21.94 -4.06
N GLY A 84 -9.18 20.74 -3.70
CA GLY A 84 -10.11 19.63 -3.58
C GLY A 84 -9.59 18.45 -2.77
N GLU A 85 -10.34 17.37 -2.86
CA GLU A 85 -10.03 16.11 -2.21
C GLU A 85 -10.12 14.93 -3.18
N VAL A 86 -9.41 13.87 -2.81
CA VAL A 86 -9.48 12.58 -3.46
C VAL A 86 -9.75 11.52 -2.39
N SER A 87 -10.62 10.58 -2.71
CA SER A 87 -10.96 9.43 -1.88
C SER A 87 -10.69 8.14 -2.62
N PHE A 88 -10.05 7.18 -1.96
CA PHE A 88 -9.78 5.84 -2.46
C PHE A 88 -10.50 4.84 -1.55
N GLU A 89 -11.40 4.03 -2.10
CA GLU A 89 -12.17 3.05 -1.33
C GLU A 89 -12.10 1.67 -2.00
N LEU A 90 -11.84 0.63 -1.21
CA LEU A 90 -11.85 -0.76 -1.65
C LEU A 90 -12.20 -1.69 -0.49
N GLN A 91 -12.43 -2.96 -0.80
CA GLN A 91 -12.52 -4.03 0.18
C GLN A 91 -11.26 -4.89 0.15
N ILE A 92 -10.74 -5.20 1.34
CA ILE A 92 -9.62 -6.12 1.52
C ILE A 92 -10.07 -7.27 2.42
N ARG A 93 -9.71 -8.49 2.02
CA ARG A 93 -9.70 -9.67 2.91
C ARG A 93 -8.28 -10.19 3.00
N ALA A 94 -7.73 -10.17 4.20
CA ALA A 94 -6.39 -10.65 4.50
C ALA A 94 -6.45 -11.96 5.29
N ARG A 95 -5.67 -12.94 4.85
CA ARG A 95 -5.47 -14.19 5.59
C ARG A 95 -4.00 -14.58 5.53
N SER A 96 -3.47 -15.17 6.58
CA SER A 96 -2.10 -15.70 6.59
C SER A 96 -1.99 -17.04 7.29
N GLN A 97 -0.93 -17.77 6.98
CA GLN A 97 -0.55 -19.06 7.56
C GLN A 97 0.89 -18.98 8.02
N ASN A 98 1.19 -19.63 9.15
CA ASN A 98 2.49 -19.62 9.82
C ASN A 98 3.04 -18.22 10.13
N THR A 99 2.18 -17.20 10.22
CA THR A 99 2.56 -15.91 10.79
C THR A 99 2.40 -15.92 12.30
N THR A 100 3.19 -15.11 13.00
CA THR A 100 3.12 -14.92 14.44
C THR A 100 1.82 -14.19 14.82
N PRO A 101 0.97 -14.75 15.70
CA PRO A 101 -0.24 -14.07 16.16
C PRO A 101 0.07 -12.72 16.83
N GLY A 102 -0.73 -11.69 16.56
CA GLY A 102 -0.56 -10.35 17.11
C GLY A 102 0.57 -9.52 16.47
N ASP A 103 1.29 -10.09 15.50
CA ASP A 103 2.42 -9.49 14.82
C ASP A 103 2.06 -9.16 13.37
N LEU A 104 1.51 -7.95 13.16
CA LEU A 104 1.06 -7.49 11.86
C LEU A 104 2.19 -7.54 10.82
N TYR A 105 3.41 -7.23 11.24
CA TYR A 105 4.58 -7.04 10.38
C TYR A 105 5.18 -8.36 9.87
N ASP A 106 4.69 -9.49 10.35
CA ASP A 106 5.13 -10.82 9.92
C ASP A 106 4.51 -11.27 8.59
N GLY A 107 3.45 -10.60 8.15
CA GLY A 107 2.81 -10.84 6.87
C GLY A 107 1.43 -10.21 6.81
N TYR A 108 1.26 -9.25 5.91
CA TYR A 108 0.02 -8.51 5.75
C TYR A 108 -0.31 -8.21 4.28
N VAL A 109 -1.55 -7.82 4.07
CA VAL A 109 -2.10 -7.36 2.79
C VAL A 109 -2.28 -5.86 2.88
N SER A 110 -1.94 -5.13 1.83
CA SER A 110 -1.97 -3.67 1.86
C SER A 110 -2.76 -3.04 0.71
N LEU A 111 -3.29 -1.86 1.02
CA LEU A 111 -3.43 -0.75 0.08
C LEU A 111 -2.33 0.24 0.42
N ASN A 112 -1.49 0.62 -0.53
CA ASN A 112 -0.58 1.74 -0.38
C ASN A 112 -0.94 2.84 -1.39
N LEU A 113 -0.95 4.10 -0.95
CA LEU A 113 -1.10 5.26 -1.82
C LEU A 113 0.22 6.02 -1.83
N LEU A 114 0.96 5.87 -2.93
CA LEU A 114 2.35 6.30 -3.03
C LEU A 114 2.47 7.56 -3.88
N ASP A 115 2.90 8.66 -3.27
CA ASP A 115 3.27 9.88 -4.00
C ASP A 115 4.79 9.90 -4.24
N PHE A 116 5.21 9.37 -5.38
CA PHE A 116 6.62 9.37 -5.79
C PHE A 116 7.15 10.76 -6.18
N THR A 117 6.35 11.83 -6.10
CA THR A 117 6.85 13.21 -6.27
C THR A 117 7.29 13.84 -4.95
N THR A 118 6.80 13.33 -3.83
CA THR A 118 7.05 13.88 -2.49
C THR A 118 7.63 12.86 -1.52
N GLY A 119 7.60 11.58 -1.87
CA GLY A 119 7.96 10.47 -1.00
C GLY A 119 6.85 10.05 -0.04
N ALA A 120 5.65 10.62 -0.16
CA ALA A 120 4.58 10.33 0.78
C ALA A 120 3.93 8.96 0.55
N ALA A 121 3.48 8.36 1.64
CA ALA A 121 2.70 7.14 1.66
C ALA A 121 1.52 7.29 2.62
N LEU A 122 0.31 6.96 2.15
CA LEU A 122 -0.90 6.82 2.96
C LEU A 122 -1.44 5.41 2.75
N ASP A 123 -1.32 4.55 3.77
CA ASP A 123 -1.53 3.12 3.58
C ASP A 123 -2.47 2.51 4.61
N PHE A 124 -3.05 1.37 4.22
CA PHE A 124 -3.74 0.44 5.09
C PHE A 124 -3.06 -0.92 5.04
N PHE A 125 -2.68 -1.45 6.19
CA PHE A 125 -2.12 -2.79 6.34
C PHE A 125 -3.14 -3.66 7.06
N ALA A 126 -3.49 -4.81 6.49
CA ALA A 126 -4.47 -5.73 7.02
C ALA A 126 -3.83 -7.11 7.21
N GLY A 127 -3.81 -7.58 8.46
CA GLY A 127 -3.35 -8.91 8.84
C GLY A 127 -4.51 -9.85 9.17
N ASN A 128 -4.18 -10.97 9.82
CA ASN A 128 -5.17 -11.95 10.28
C ASN A 128 -6.05 -11.42 11.42
N ASP A 129 -5.47 -10.63 12.33
CA ASP A 129 -6.04 -10.27 13.64
C ASP A 129 -5.79 -8.81 14.04
N LYS A 130 -5.00 -8.08 13.26
CA LYS A 130 -4.73 -6.65 13.40
C LYS A 130 -4.77 -5.96 12.05
N TYR A 131 -4.95 -4.66 12.08
CA TYR A 131 -4.66 -3.79 10.95
C TYR A 131 -3.86 -2.58 11.44
N ALA A 132 -3.26 -1.84 10.51
CA ALA A 132 -2.71 -0.52 10.76
C ALA A 132 -3.12 0.46 9.67
N SER A 133 -3.29 1.72 10.06
CA SER A 133 -3.20 2.85 9.13
C SER A 133 -1.79 3.43 9.21
N VAL A 134 -1.24 3.84 8.07
CA VAL A 134 0.13 4.32 7.97
C VAL A 134 0.16 5.67 7.28
N PHE A 135 0.96 6.58 7.82
CA PHE A 135 1.33 7.83 7.16
C PHE A 135 2.85 7.95 7.24
N GLY A 136 3.50 8.10 6.09
CA GLY A 136 4.94 8.24 6.03
C GLY A 136 5.40 9.21 4.95
N ILE A 137 6.61 9.75 5.15
CA ILE A 137 7.43 10.36 4.12
C ILE A 137 8.70 9.52 4.07
N LEU A 138 8.90 8.81 2.96
CA LEU A 138 9.89 7.75 2.82
C LEU A 138 10.92 8.10 1.74
N PRO A 139 12.19 7.69 1.92
CA PRO A 139 13.22 7.84 0.91
C PRO A 139 13.08 6.73 -0.17
N PHE A 140 11.99 6.77 -0.95
CA PHE A 140 11.82 5.83 -2.06
C PHE A 140 13.00 5.93 -3.04
N PRO A 141 13.55 4.80 -3.54
CA PRO A 141 14.62 4.84 -4.53
C PRO A 141 14.22 5.63 -5.77
N GLY A 142 15.05 6.61 -6.15
CA GLY A 142 14.80 7.49 -7.29
C GLY A 142 13.83 8.64 -7.04
N VAL A 143 13.33 8.82 -5.81
CA VAL A 143 12.42 9.92 -5.44
C VAL A 143 13.17 10.98 -4.65
N GLU A 144 13.08 12.24 -5.10
CA GLU A 144 13.60 13.38 -4.37
C GLU A 144 12.53 13.95 -3.44
N VAL A 145 12.66 13.70 -2.15
CA VAL A 145 11.78 14.28 -1.13
C VAL A 145 12.16 15.74 -0.88
N PRO A 146 11.22 16.71 -0.86
CA PRO A 146 11.55 18.09 -0.56
C PRO A 146 12.29 18.26 0.78
N PRO A 147 13.25 19.21 0.89
CA PRO A 147 13.85 19.56 2.18
C PRO A 147 12.78 20.00 3.19
N SER A 148 13.03 19.73 4.48
CA SER A 148 12.16 20.15 5.58
C SER A 148 13.01 20.71 6.71
N ASP A 149 12.47 21.69 7.43
CA ASP A 149 13.00 22.20 8.69
C ASP A 149 12.64 21.30 9.89
N LYS A 150 11.81 20.27 9.65
CA LYS A 150 11.38 19.23 10.61
C LYS A 150 11.97 17.87 10.25
N THR A 151 11.52 16.82 10.93
CA THR A 151 11.82 15.42 10.58
C THR A 151 11.38 15.14 9.14
N ARG A 152 12.35 15.05 8.23
CA ARG A 152 12.11 14.87 6.79
C ARG A 152 11.55 13.48 6.45
N TYR A 153 12.05 12.43 7.09
CA TYR A 153 11.63 11.06 6.84
C TYR A 153 11.02 10.44 8.09
N PHE A 154 9.86 9.83 7.94
CA PHE A 154 9.16 9.14 9.01
C PHE A 154 8.17 8.14 8.43
N CYS A 155 7.76 7.18 9.26
CA CYS A 155 6.66 6.29 8.97
C CYS A 155 5.93 6.01 10.29
N ILE A 156 4.67 6.45 10.38
CA ILE A 156 3.88 6.39 11.62
C ILE A 156 2.75 5.39 11.44
N PHE A 157 2.81 4.34 12.24
CA PHE A 157 1.85 3.24 12.26
C PHE A 157 0.86 3.44 13.40
N LYS A 158 -0.43 3.24 13.11
CA LYS A 158 -1.47 3.17 14.14
C LYS A 158 -2.21 1.85 14.00
N GLU A 159 -1.86 0.91 14.86
CA GLU A 159 -2.47 -0.43 14.95
C GLU A 159 -3.81 -0.41 15.71
N ASP A 160 -4.74 -1.25 15.28
CA ASP A 160 -5.98 -1.55 16.02
C ASP A 160 -6.53 -2.93 15.62
N THR A 161 -7.67 -3.32 16.20
CA THR A 161 -8.31 -4.64 16.08
C THR A 161 -9.83 -4.57 15.84
N ASN A 162 -10.41 -3.37 15.74
CA ASN A 162 -11.84 -3.14 15.51
C ASN A 162 -12.27 -3.33 14.03
N PHE A 163 -11.94 -4.49 13.46
CA PHE A 163 -12.34 -4.93 12.12
C PHE A 163 -12.95 -6.33 12.18
N LYS A 164 -13.40 -6.87 11.04
CA LYS A 164 -13.83 -8.28 10.93
C LYS A 164 -12.63 -9.14 10.51
N PRO A 165 -11.98 -9.87 11.44
CA PRO A 165 -10.75 -10.58 11.12
C PRO A 165 -11.00 -11.62 10.03
N ARG A 166 -10.11 -11.71 9.04
CA ARG A 166 -10.15 -12.71 7.95
C ARG A 166 -11.38 -12.62 7.03
N GLU A 167 -12.16 -11.55 7.14
CA GLU A 167 -13.30 -11.23 6.28
C GLU A 167 -13.01 -10.00 5.40
N PHE A 168 -13.90 -9.71 4.46
CA PHE A 168 -13.85 -8.44 3.74
C PHE A 168 -14.23 -7.29 4.67
N ASN A 169 -13.36 -6.29 4.72
CA ASN A 169 -13.61 -5.00 5.35
C ASN A 169 -13.46 -3.92 4.29
N THR A 170 -14.21 -2.83 4.43
CA THR A 170 -14.09 -1.67 3.54
C THR A 170 -13.07 -0.69 4.12
N TYR A 171 -12.07 -0.35 3.34
CA TYR A 171 -11.02 0.60 3.69
C TYR A 171 -11.15 1.82 2.80
N LYS A 172 -11.10 3.01 3.39
CA LYS A 172 -11.13 4.26 2.64
C LYS A 172 -10.11 5.25 3.17
N ILE A 173 -9.35 5.86 2.27
CA ILE A 173 -8.45 6.97 2.58
C ILE A 173 -8.93 8.18 1.78
N THR A 174 -9.13 9.30 2.45
CA THR A 174 -9.43 10.59 1.83
C THR A 174 -8.26 11.53 2.10
N TYR A 175 -7.76 12.22 1.07
CA TYR A 175 -6.81 13.31 1.23
C TYR A 175 -7.41 14.59 0.67
N ASN A 176 -7.47 15.63 1.50
CA ASN A 176 -7.89 16.97 1.14
C ASN A 176 -6.65 17.87 1.05
N ARG A 177 -6.31 18.27 -0.18
CA ARG A 177 -5.11 19.05 -0.46
C ARG A 177 -5.21 20.48 0.03
N ALA A 178 -6.40 21.07 0.02
CA ALA A 178 -6.61 22.43 0.51
C ALA A 178 -6.35 22.53 2.02
N ASN A 179 -6.78 21.51 2.77
CA ASN A 179 -6.71 21.48 4.24
C ASN A 179 -5.47 20.78 4.81
N ASP A 180 -4.59 20.24 3.97
CA ASP A 180 -3.44 19.43 4.41
C ASP A 180 -3.84 18.29 5.35
N GLU A 181 -4.91 17.59 4.96
CA GLU A 181 -5.59 16.62 5.83
C GLU A 181 -5.77 15.27 5.13
N ALA A 182 -5.42 14.19 5.82
CA ALA A 182 -5.77 12.84 5.42
C ALA A 182 -6.66 12.18 6.47
N VAL A 183 -7.72 11.49 6.04
CA VAL A 183 -8.66 10.79 6.90
C VAL A 183 -8.78 9.34 6.46
N PHE A 184 -8.66 8.44 7.43
CA PHE A 184 -8.74 6.99 7.23
C PHE A 184 -10.04 6.49 7.84
N TYR A 185 -10.77 5.70 7.05
CA TYR A 185 -12.01 5.06 7.45
C TYR A 185 -11.90 3.55 7.29
N LEU A 186 -12.44 2.83 8.27
CA LEU A 186 -12.61 1.39 8.26
C LEU A 186 -14.08 1.07 8.48
N ASN A 187 -14.69 0.34 7.55
CA ASN A 187 -16.12 -0.01 7.58
C ASN A 187 -17.03 1.22 7.79
N GLY A 188 -16.66 2.36 7.21
CA GLY A 188 -17.38 3.64 7.33
C GLY A 188 -17.12 4.42 8.61
N VAL A 189 -16.30 3.91 9.54
CA VAL A 189 -15.92 4.59 10.79
C VAL A 189 -14.57 5.25 10.62
N GLU A 190 -14.45 6.54 10.98
CA GLU A 190 -13.16 7.22 11.05
C GLU A 190 -12.29 6.62 12.16
N ILE A 191 -11.09 6.21 11.79
CA ILE A 191 -10.14 5.58 12.73
C ILE A 191 -8.87 6.42 12.95
N ARG A 192 -8.58 7.34 12.02
CA ARG A 192 -7.40 8.20 12.05
C ARG A 192 -7.62 9.42 11.17
N ARG A 193 -7.11 10.54 11.65
CA ARG A 193 -7.06 11.82 10.95
C ARG A 193 -5.69 12.43 11.17
N GLU A 194 -5.04 12.79 10.08
CA GLU A 194 -3.78 13.51 10.05
C GLU A 194 -4.06 14.91 9.56
N GLN A 195 -3.62 15.91 10.32
CA GLN A 195 -3.79 17.33 10.00
C GLN A 195 -2.44 18.01 9.94
N ASN A 196 -2.35 19.09 9.17
CA ASN A 196 -1.11 19.83 8.96
C ASN A 196 -0.02 18.93 8.35
N ILE A 197 -0.41 18.10 7.36
CA ILE A 197 0.53 17.31 6.57
C ILE A 197 1.62 18.28 6.04
N PRO A 198 2.91 17.96 6.23
CA PRO A 198 4.00 18.94 6.12
C PRO A 198 4.27 19.42 4.68
N MET A 199 3.59 18.84 3.69
CA MET A 199 3.69 19.20 2.28
C MET A 199 2.43 18.80 1.51
N LYS A 200 2.22 19.39 0.35
CA LYS A 200 1.13 19.01 -0.55
C LYS A 200 1.44 17.67 -1.20
N LEU A 201 0.52 16.73 -1.11
CA LEU A 201 0.57 15.46 -1.83
C LEU A 201 -0.08 15.70 -3.19
N ASN A 202 0.63 15.37 -4.26
CA ASN A 202 0.28 15.84 -5.61
C ASN A 202 -0.45 14.79 -6.42
N GLN A 203 -0.03 13.54 -6.28
CA GLN A 203 -0.61 12.42 -6.99
C GLN A 203 -0.35 11.12 -6.25
N PHE A 204 -1.18 10.11 -6.48
CA PHE A 204 -0.99 8.79 -5.91
C PHE A 204 -0.89 7.72 -7.00
N THR A 205 0.16 6.92 -6.92
CA THR A 205 0.18 5.56 -7.48
C THR A 205 -0.54 4.66 -6.49
N ILE A 206 -1.56 3.95 -6.95
CA ILE A 206 -2.27 2.97 -6.13
C ILE A 206 -1.45 1.69 -6.15
N ALA A 207 -1.15 1.14 -4.99
CA ALA A 207 -0.42 -0.10 -4.85
C ALA A 207 -1.20 -1.12 -4.01
N LEU A 208 -1.27 -2.36 -4.51
CA LEU A 208 -1.90 -3.50 -3.84
C LEU A 208 -0.81 -4.51 -3.51
N GLY A 209 -0.54 -4.72 -2.22
CA GLY A 209 0.67 -5.41 -1.77
C GLY A 209 0.44 -6.59 -0.83
N ILE A 210 1.29 -7.60 -0.96
CA ILE A 210 1.61 -8.56 0.09
C ILE A 210 3.00 -8.17 0.59
N MET A 211 3.12 -7.95 1.90
CA MET A 211 4.30 -7.35 2.50
C MET A 211 4.60 -7.95 3.88
N THR A 212 5.80 -7.65 4.35
CA THR A 212 6.29 -7.79 5.73
C THR A 212 6.96 -6.47 6.10
N GLU A 213 7.07 -6.16 7.38
CA GLU A 213 7.77 -4.95 7.84
C GLU A 213 8.72 -5.31 9.00
N LYS A 214 9.54 -6.35 8.79
CA LYS A 214 10.57 -6.75 9.75
C LYS A 214 11.84 -5.98 9.46
N ASP A 215 12.35 -5.29 10.48
CA ASP A 215 13.63 -4.61 10.37
C ASP A 215 14.73 -5.58 9.94
N LEU A 216 15.58 -5.12 9.02
CA LEU A 216 16.79 -5.83 8.67
C LEU A 216 17.66 -6.02 9.91
N SER A 217 18.13 -7.24 10.11
CA SER A 217 19.16 -7.53 11.10
C SER A 217 20.54 -7.12 10.59
N PRO A 218 21.58 -7.07 11.45
CA PRO A 218 22.96 -6.89 10.99
C PRO A 218 23.42 -7.98 10.00
N GLN A 219 22.77 -9.15 9.98
CA GLN A 219 23.07 -10.26 9.07
C GLN A 219 22.21 -10.24 7.79
N GLY A 220 21.29 -9.29 7.66
CA GLY A 220 20.38 -9.17 6.52
C GLY A 220 18.92 -9.42 6.90
N SER A 221 18.13 -9.84 5.91
CA SER A 221 16.69 -9.98 6.07
C SER A 221 16.32 -11.12 7.01
N VAL A 222 15.31 -10.87 7.84
CA VAL A 222 14.68 -11.85 8.75
C VAL A 222 13.17 -11.92 8.52
N SER A 223 12.68 -11.32 7.43
CA SER A 223 11.25 -11.19 7.18
C SER A 223 10.59 -12.47 6.67
N VAL A 224 11.36 -13.44 6.18
CA VAL A 224 10.83 -14.70 5.63
C VAL A 224 11.28 -15.89 6.48
N HIS A 225 10.31 -16.71 6.90
CA HIS A 225 10.55 -17.90 7.72
C HIS A 225 9.61 -19.09 7.40
N GLY A 226 8.86 -19.02 6.29
CA GLY A 226 7.96 -20.09 5.83
C GLY A 226 6.48 -19.76 5.97
N GLN A 227 6.15 -18.46 6.11
CA GLN A 227 4.78 -17.97 6.12
C GLN A 227 4.19 -17.85 4.71
N THR A 228 2.86 -17.82 4.66
CA THR A 228 2.09 -17.58 3.43
C THR A 228 1.06 -16.51 3.71
N VAL A 229 0.93 -15.55 2.80
CA VAL A 229 -0.11 -14.52 2.84
C VAL A 229 -1.08 -14.73 1.69
N ILE A 230 -2.36 -14.54 1.97
CA ILE A 230 -3.47 -14.64 1.03
C ILE A 230 -4.20 -13.31 1.05
N ALA A 231 -4.13 -12.61 -0.08
CA ALA A 231 -4.74 -11.32 -0.30
C ALA A 231 -5.92 -11.43 -1.24
N GLU A 232 -6.99 -10.70 -0.90
CA GLU A 232 -8.09 -10.46 -1.81
C GLU A 232 -8.46 -8.98 -1.81
N TRP A 233 -8.48 -8.38 -2.99
CA TRP A 233 -8.84 -6.98 -3.21
C TRP A 233 -10.05 -6.87 -4.13
N SER A 234 -10.99 -6.00 -3.78
CA SER A 234 -11.94 -5.46 -4.74
C SER A 234 -11.29 -4.39 -5.62
N PRO A 235 -11.94 -3.97 -6.71
CA PRO A 235 -11.56 -2.77 -7.42
C PRO A 235 -11.53 -1.56 -6.47
N VAL A 236 -10.60 -0.63 -6.72
CA VAL A 236 -10.48 0.62 -5.98
C VAL A 236 -11.37 1.66 -6.64
N THR A 237 -12.35 2.15 -5.91
CA THR A 237 -13.16 3.30 -6.32
C THR A 237 -12.43 4.57 -5.92
N VAL A 238 -12.17 5.43 -6.90
CA VAL A 238 -11.52 6.73 -6.70
C VAL A 238 -12.53 7.82 -7.00
N THR A 239 -12.75 8.70 -6.02
CA THR A 239 -13.65 9.85 -6.15
C THR A 239 -12.83 11.11 -5.98
N THR A 240 -12.84 12.00 -6.97
CA THR A 240 -12.22 13.32 -6.90
C THR A 240 -13.31 14.39 -6.87
N THR A 241 -13.17 15.33 -5.95
CA THR A 241 -14.02 16.52 -5.88
C THR A 241 -13.11 17.74 -5.87
N GLY A 242 -13.23 18.57 -6.89
CA GLY A 242 -12.62 19.90 -6.95
C GLY A 242 -13.70 20.95 -7.14
N ASN A 243 -13.35 22.22 -6.93
CA ASN A 243 -14.16 23.34 -7.42
C ASN A 243 -14.34 23.24 -8.95
#